data_AF-A0A853H1Z9-F1
#
_entry.id   AF-A0A853H1Z9-F1
#
_cell.length_a   1.000
_cell.length_b   1.000
_cell.length_c   1.000
_cell.angle_alpha   90.00
_cell.angle_beta   90.00
_cell.angle_gamma   90.00
#
_symmetry.space_group_name_H-M   'P 1'
#
loop_
_entity.id
_entity.type
_entity.pdbx_description
1 polymer ?
#
loop_
_entity_poly.entity_id
_entity_poly.type
_entity_poly.pdbx_seq_one_letter_code
_entity_poly.pdbx_strand_id
1 'polypeptide(L)'
;MRDDLDLIEVARREYVYLPLIEGSVKGLSIHALLAQDPAEYVGVIRNVFVSKDKERDSNPSEEGRTRARMSYRLLKSFHTIPGDDEGVIDEPTLSAWVLEVRRLASESGHEGITDELIGQLLAHSQPDVGTGAWPSSAVATVLEHISSDRAERGIEIERFNMRGVYSKGALDGGAQERELADRYREWAQQTSAARTSAMLGRISTKWEERARQEDTEAEMRKLKR
;
A
#
# COMPACT_ATOMS: atom_id res chain seq x y z
N MET A 1 20.24 -16.14 15.95
CA MET A 1 19.73 -16.08 17.34
C MET A 1 20.22 -14.86 18.12
N ARG A 2 21.52 -14.50 18.11
CA ARG A 2 22.00 -13.28 18.82
C ARG A 2 21.63 -11.99 18.07
N ASP A 3 21.66 -12.01 16.74
CA ASP A 3 21.27 -10.88 15.88
C ASP A 3 19.75 -10.67 15.83
N ASP A 4 18.95 -11.75 15.83
CA ASP A 4 17.48 -11.65 15.80
C ASP A 4 16.91 -11.04 17.10
N LEU A 5 17.53 -11.35 18.24
CA LEU A 5 17.15 -10.76 19.53
C LEU A 5 17.44 -9.26 19.56
N ASP A 6 18.53 -8.82 18.93
CA ASP A 6 18.88 -7.40 18.82
C ASP A 6 17.89 -6.67 17.88
N LEU A 7 17.54 -7.29 16.74
CA LEU A 7 16.52 -6.76 15.82
C LEU A 7 15.18 -6.53 16.53
N ILE A 8 14.67 -7.53 17.26
CA ILE A 8 13.39 -7.42 17.97
C ILE A 8 13.45 -6.33 19.04
N GLU A 9 14.56 -6.22 19.77
CA GLU A 9 14.70 -5.20 20.81
C GLU A 9 14.74 -3.78 20.22
N VAL A 10 15.49 -3.59 19.13
CA VAL A 10 15.55 -2.30 18.41
C VAL A 10 14.18 -1.97 17.81
N ALA A 11 13.52 -2.92 17.13
CA ALA A 11 12.20 -2.74 16.55
C ALA A 11 11.14 -2.32 17.59
N ARG A 12 11.17 -2.91 18.80
CA ARG A 12 10.27 -2.52 19.90
C ARG A 12 10.52 -1.08 20.37
N ARG A 13 11.77 -0.66 20.47
CA ARG A 13 12.12 0.72 20.84
C ARG A 13 11.69 1.70 19.75
N GLU A 14 11.98 1.39 18.50
CA GLU A 14 11.55 2.18 17.35
C GLU A 14 10.02 2.31 17.30
N TYR A 15 9.28 1.24 17.58
CA TYR A 15 7.82 1.31 17.57
C TYR A 15 7.27 2.29 18.61
N VAL A 16 7.84 2.33 19.81
CA VAL A 16 7.47 3.29 20.87
C VAL A 16 7.79 4.72 20.44
N TYR A 17 8.93 4.94 19.80
CA TYR A 17 9.39 6.27 19.38
C TYR A 17 9.01 6.65 17.94
N LEU A 18 8.22 5.81 17.25
CA LEU A 18 7.87 5.99 15.84
C LEU A 18 7.39 7.40 15.49
N PRO A 19 6.54 8.07 16.31
CA PRO A 19 6.11 9.43 16.05
C PRO A 19 7.22 10.48 15.92
N LEU A 20 8.40 10.19 16.47
CA LEU A 20 9.54 11.09 16.46
C LEU A 20 10.53 10.75 15.32
N ILE A 21 10.50 9.53 14.78
CA ILE A 21 11.56 9.03 13.88
C ILE A 21 11.07 8.65 12.47
N GLU A 22 9.77 8.40 12.26
CA GLU A 22 9.23 7.86 11.00
C GLU A 22 9.48 8.73 9.76
N GLY A 23 9.66 10.04 9.92
CA GLY A 23 9.97 10.96 8.81
C GLY A 23 11.46 11.28 8.65
N SER A 24 12.32 10.80 9.56
CA SER A 24 13.72 11.21 9.65
C SER A 24 14.70 10.05 9.46
N VAL A 25 14.26 8.82 9.72
CA VAL A 25 15.09 7.62 9.66
C VAL A 25 14.55 6.69 8.58
N LYS A 26 15.41 6.32 7.62
CA LYS A 26 15.13 5.26 6.64
C LYS A 26 15.61 3.93 7.19
N GLY A 27 14.95 2.84 6.78
CA GLY A 27 15.37 1.49 7.14
C GLY A 27 15.17 1.16 8.61
N LEU A 28 13.98 1.46 9.14
CA LEU A 28 13.64 1.12 10.52
C LEU A 28 13.63 -0.41 10.70
N SER A 29 14.22 -0.87 11.80
CA SER A 29 14.21 -2.28 12.22
C SER A 29 12.79 -2.82 12.40
N ILE A 30 11.83 -2.01 12.83
CA ILE A 30 10.42 -2.40 12.92
C ILE A 30 9.84 -2.70 11.55
N HIS A 31 10.21 -1.96 10.50
CA HIS A 31 9.76 -2.27 9.13
C HIS A 31 10.38 -3.57 8.64
N ALA A 32 11.67 -3.78 8.89
CA ALA A 32 12.34 -5.05 8.56
C ALA A 32 11.69 -6.24 9.27
N LEU A 33 11.30 -6.09 10.55
CA LEU A 33 10.60 -7.11 11.30
C LEU A 33 9.23 -7.45 10.68
N LEU A 34 8.42 -6.45 10.32
CA LEU A 34 7.12 -6.70 9.67
C LEU A 34 7.27 -7.38 8.29
N ALA A 35 8.31 -7.05 7.54
CA ALA A 35 8.60 -7.67 6.24
C ALA A 35 9.12 -9.11 6.37
N GLN A 36 9.77 -9.47 7.49
CA GLN A 36 10.29 -10.81 7.75
C GLN A 36 9.30 -11.73 8.46
N ASP A 37 8.44 -11.19 9.33
CA ASP A 37 7.50 -11.95 10.14
C ASP A 37 6.03 -11.56 9.85
N PRO A 38 5.31 -12.39 9.05
CA PRO A 38 3.88 -12.25 8.81
C PRO A 38 3.02 -12.11 10.08
N ALA A 39 3.41 -12.77 11.18
CA ALA A 39 2.63 -12.77 12.41
C ALA A 39 2.72 -11.43 13.14
N GLU A 40 3.87 -10.76 13.10
CA GLU A 40 4.02 -9.40 13.61
C GLU A 40 3.16 -8.42 12.80
N TYR A 41 3.16 -8.52 11.47
CA TYR A 41 2.30 -7.70 10.61
C TYR A 41 0.81 -7.87 10.93
N VAL A 42 0.33 -9.11 11.01
CA VAL A 42 -1.07 -9.39 11.40
C VAL A 42 -1.36 -8.95 12.83
N GLY A 43 -0.38 -9.06 13.75
CA GLY A 43 -0.47 -8.52 15.10
C GLY A 43 -0.76 -7.01 15.13
N VAL A 44 -0.10 -6.24 14.27
CA VAL A 44 -0.34 -4.79 14.12
C VAL A 44 -1.76 -4.54 13.56
N ILE A 45 -2.20 -5.30 12.55
CA ILE A 45 -3.57 -5.19 11.99
C ILE A 45 -4.63 -5.40 13.08
N ARG A 46 -4.45 -6.45 13.91
CA ARG A 46 -5.37 -6.80 15.01
C ARG A 46 -5.46 -5.74 16.11
N ASN A 47 -4.44 -4.90 16.25
CA ASN A 47 -4.47 -3.78 17.20
C ASN A 47 -5.30 -2.60 16.69
N VAL A 48 -5.48 -2.48 15.36
CA VAL A 48 -6.17 -1.36 14.71
C VAL A 48 -7.61 -1.70 14.38
N PHE A 49 -7.82 -2.88 13.80
CA PHE A 49 -9.10 -3.29 13.24
C PHE A 49 -9.77 -4.32 14.14
N VAL A 50 -11.11 -4.23 14.20
CA VAL A 50 -11.93 -5.20 14.92
C VAL A 50 -12.18 -6.38 13.98
N SER A 51 -11.99 -7.60 14.51
CA SER A 51 -12.33 -8.84 13.80
C SER A 51 -13.80 -8.82 13.36
N LYS A 52 -14.08 -9.36 12.18
CA LYS A 52 -15.46 -9.53 11.68
C LYS A 52 -16.33 -10.38 12.62
N ASP A 53 -15.69 -11.24 13.43
CA ASP A 53 -16.34 -12.16 14.34
C ASP A 53 -16.60 -11.55 15.73
N LYS A 54 -16.28 -10.26 15.92
CA LYS A 54 -16.44 -9.55 17.19
C LYS A 54 -17.20 -8.25 17.02
N GLU A 55 -18.00 -7.91 18.02
CA GLU A 55 -18.60 -6.59 18.13
C GLU A 55 -17.55 -5.54 18.50
N ARG A 56 -17.72 -4.33 17.95
CA ARG A 56 -16.86 -3.19 18.25
C ARG A 56 -17.15 -2.69 19.66
N ASP A 57 -16.12 -2.64 20.49
CA ASP A 57 -16.18 -1.94 21.77
C ASP A 57 -16.44 -0.44 21.53
N SER A 58 -17.55 0.06 22.07
CA SER A 58 -17.97 1.46 21.96
C SER A 58 -17.20 2.38 22.93
N ASN A 59 -16.54 1.83 23.95
CA ASN A 59 -15.76 2.61 24.91
C ASN A 59 -14.41 1.94 25.25
N PRO A 60 -13.49 1.85 24.27
CA PRO A 60 -12.18 1.26 24.51
C PRO A 60 -11.39 2.08 25.52
N SER A 61 -10.57 1.40 26.33
CA SER A 61 -9.66 2.04 27.29
C SER A 61 -8.69 3.01 26.62
N GLU A 62 -8.15 3.96 27.39
CA GLU A 62 -7.16 4.91 26.88
C GLU A 62 -5.90 4.22 26.36
N GLU A 63 -5.43 3.19 27.05
CA GLU A 63 -4.33 2.33 26.61
C GLU A 63 -4.65 1.65 25.27
N GLY A 64 -5.87 1.12 25.11
CA GLY A 64 -6.32 0.50 23.87
C GLY A 64 -6.36 1.49 22.71
N ARG A 65 -6.87 2.71 22.93
CA ARG A 65 -6.88 3.79 21.93
C ARG A 65 -5.47 4.19 21.53
N THR A 66 -4.55 4.29 22.50
CA THR A 66 -3.15 4.63 22.26
C THR A 66 -2.46 3.54 21.42
N ARG A 67 -2.63 2.27 21.78
CA ARG A 67 -2.09 1.13 21.02
C ARG A 67 -2.62 1.11 19.58
N ALA A 68 -3.92 1.32 19.37
CA ALA A 68 -4.52 1.36 18.04
C ALA A 68 -3.95 2.52 17.19
N ARG A 69 -3.79 3.72 17.77
CA ARG A 69 -3.22 4.88 17.07
C ARG A 69 -1.77 4.65 16.66
N MET A 70 -0.95 4.10 17.56
CA MET A 70 0.45 3.78 17.27
C MET A 70 0.56 2.69 16.19
N SER A 71 -0.27 1.64 16.30
CA SER A 71 -0.31 0.54 15.32
C SER A 71 -0.74 1.04 13.94
N TYR A 72 -1.74 1.94 13.89
CA TYR A 72 -2.19 2.52 12.63
C TYR A 72 -1.11 3.37 11.96
N ARG A 73 -0.36 4.15 12.75
CA ARG A 73 0.79 4.91 12.27
C ARG A 73 1.89 4.00 11.73
N LEU A 74 2.19 2.90 12.41
CA LEU A 74 3.13 1.89 11.93
C LEU A 74 2.68 1.28 10.60
N LEU A 75 1.40 0.89 10.48
CA LEU A 75 0.86 0.37 9.21
C LEU A 75 0.97 1.39 8.07
N LYS A 76 0.73 2.67 8.34
CA LYS A 76 0.80 3.73 7.32
C LYS A 76 2.22 4.16 6.96
N SER A 77 3.22 3.84 7.77
CA SER A 77 4.64 4.12 7.45
C SER A 77 5.37 2.89 6.90
N PHE A 78 4.78 1.70 7.00
CA PHE A 78 5.36 0.46 6.51
C PHE A 78 5.19 0.33 4.99
N HIS A 79 6.29 0.52 4.27
CA HIS A 79 6.34 0.45 2.80
C HIS A 79 7.42 -0.53 2.29
N THR A 80 8.03 -1.31 3.19
CA THR A 80 9.07 -2.30 2.84
C THR A 80 8.42 -3.53 2.26
N ILE A 81 8.68 -3.82 0.99
CA ILE A 81 8.16 -5.01 0.31
C ILE A 81 8.96 -6.24 0.75
N PRO A 82 8.31 -7.32 1.24
CA PRO A 82 9.00 -8.57 1.56
C PRO A 82 9.75 -9.13 0.35
N GLY A 83 11.02 -9.49 0.54
CA GLY A 83 11.89 -10.02 -0.52
C GLY A 83 12.44 -8.97 -1.49
N ASP A 84 12.23 -7.68 -1.24
CA ASP A 84 12.81 -6.59 -2.05
C ASP A 84 14.27 -6.31 -1.67
N ASP A 85 15.14 -6.35 -2.68
CA ASP A 85 16.53 -5.91 -2.62
C ASP A 85 16.76 -4.85 -3.71
N GLU A 86 16.78 -3.58 -3.28
CA GLU A 86 16.99 -2.41 -4.16
C GLU A 86 16.09 -2.37 -5.42
N GLY A 87 14.82 -2.78 -5.30
CA GLY A 87 13.85 -2.81 -6.39
C GLY A 87 13.76 -4.16 -7.11
N VAL A 88 14.60 -5.12 -6.76
CA VAL A 88 14.54 -6.51 -7.24
C VAL A 88 13.79 -7.34 -6.21
N ILE A 89 12.54 -7.70 -6.53
CA ILE A 89 11.67 -8.46 -5.64
C ILE A 89 11.83 -9.96 -5.90
N ASP A 90 12.24 -10.70 -4.87
CA ASP A 90 12.18 -12.16 -4.85
C ASP A 90 10.72 -12.64 -4.75
N GLU A 91 10.15 -13.05 -5.88
CA GLU A 91 8.76 -13.48 -5.99
C GLU A 91 8.40 -14.62 -5.02
N PRO A 92 9.20 -15.70 -4.88
CA PRO A 92 8.89 -16.77 -3.92
C PRO A 92 8.79 -16.28 -2.47
N THR A 93 9.70 -15.42 -2.02
CA THR A 93 9.65 -14.83 -0.67
C THR A 93 8.39 -13.97 -0.50
N LEU A 94 8.09 -13.10 -1.48
CA LEU A 94 6.90 -12.25 -1.41
C LEU A 94 5.61 -13.09 -1.41
N SER A 95 5.51 -14.07 -2.29
CA SER A 95 4.36 -14.99 -2.37
C SER A 95 4.17 -15.75 -1.05
N ALA A 96 5.23 -16.30 -0.46
CA ALA A 96 5.17 -17.00 0.81
C ALA A 96 4.69 -16.09 1.95
N TRP A 97 5.24 -14.86 2.03
CA TRP A 97 4.83 -13.88 3.04
C TRP A 97 3.35 -13.50 2.89
N VAL A 98 2.90 -13.21 1.66
CA VAL A 98 1.50 -12.82 1.38
C VAL A 98 0.54 -13.95 1.74
N LEU A 99 0.84 -15.18 1.37
CA LEU A 99 -0.01 -16.33 1.69
C LEU A 99 -0.12 -16.57 3.19
N GLU A 100 0.99 -16.43 3.92
CA GLU A 100 1.00 -16.61 5.37
C GLU A 100 0.24 -15.50 6.11
N VAL A 101 0.43 -14.23 5.70
CA VAL A 101 -0.36 -13.10 6.22
C VAL A 101 -1.86 -13.35 6.02
N ARG A 102 -2.27 -13.79 4.82
CA ARG A 102 -3.68 -14.07 4.52
C ARG A 102 -4.22 -15.23 5.36
N ARG A 103 -3.43 -16.28 5.58
CA ARG A 103 -3.79 -17.42 6.44
C ARG A 103 -4.05 -16.96 7.88
N LEU A 104 -3.10 -16.23 8.47
CA LEU A 104 -3.19 -15.70 9.84
C LEU A 104 -4.32 -14.67 10.02
N ALA A 105 -4.56 -13.85 8.99
CA ALA A 105 -5.67 -12.90 8.99
C ALA A 105 -7.03 -13.61 8.96
N SER A 106 -7.17 -14.67 8.17
CA SER A 106 -8.38 -15.50 8.13
C SER A 106 -8.67 -16.14 9.50
N GLU A 107 -7.65 -16.68 10.17
CA GLU A 107 -7.77 -17.29 11.50
C GLU A 107 -8.19 -16.30 12.59
N SER A 108 -7.91 -15.01 12.39
CA SER A 108 -8.27 -13.94 13.34
C SER A 108 -9.50 -13.13 12.93
N GLY A 109 -10.10 -13.42 11.76
CA GLY A 109 -11.27 -12.71 11.22
C GLY A 109 -10.96 -11.31 10.66
N HIS A 110 -9.76 -11.10 10.13
CA HIS A 110 -9.30 -9.83 9.53
C HIS A 110 -9.00 -9.96 8.04
N GLU A 111 -9.39 -11.05 7.36
CA GLU A 111 -9.01 -11.32 5.97
C GLU A 111 -9.41 -10.18 5.02
N GLY A 112 -10.59 -9.59 5.24
CA GLY A 112 -11.12 -8.56 4.38
C GLY A 112 -10.32 -7.26 4.39
N ILE A 113 -9.86 -6.79 5.56
CA ILE A 113 -9.03 -5.58 5.64
C ILE A 113 -7.58 -5.89 5.28
N THR A 114 -7.13 -7.11 5.55
CA THR A 114 -5.75 -7.53 5.29
C THR A 114 -5.45 -7.56 3.80
N ASP A 115 -6.34 -8.10 2.96
CA ASP A 115 -6.13 -8.09 1.51
C ASP A 115 -6.01 -6.65 0.97
N GLU A 116 -6.82 -5.71 1.45
CA GLU A 116 -6.70 -4.30 1.07
C GLU A 116 -5.37 -3.69 1.51
N LEU A 117 -4.90 -3.97 2.73
CA LEU A 117 -3.62 -3.49 3.24
C LEU A 117 -2.42 -4.10 2.51
N ILE A 118 -2.48 -5.38 2.12
CA ILE A 118 -1.49 -6.00 1.23
C ILE A 118 -1.44 -5.25 -0.09
N GLY A 119 -2.60 -4.94 -0.67
CA GLY A 119 -2.68 -4.12 -1.88
C GLY A 119 -2.03 -2.75 -1.72
N GLN A 120 -2.32 -2.05 -0.62
CA GLN A 120 -1.70 -0.76 -0.33
C GLN A 120 -0.17 -0.89 -0.18
N LEU A 121 0.33 -1.94 0.47
CA LEU A 121 1.77 -2.21 0.58
C LEU A 121 2.39 -2.42 -0.81
N LEU A 122 1.83 -3.32 -1.62
CA LEU A 122 2.34 -3.63 -2.97
C LEU A 122 2.34 -2.41 -3.90
N ALA A 123 1.49 -1.41 -3.66
CA ALA A 123 1.47 -0.16 -4.41
C ALA A 123 2.78 0.65 -4.31
N HIS A 124 3.59 0.41 -3.26
CA HIS A 124 4.90 1.03 -3.02
C HIS A 124 6.07 0.30 -3.69
N SER A 125 5.81 -0.84 -4.35
CA SER A 125 6.83 -1.52 -5.15
C SER A 125 7.41 -0.60 -6.23
N GLN A 126 8.72 -0.73 -6.47
CA GLN A 126 9.37 -0.03 -7.57
C GLN A 126 8.97 -0.62 -8.92
N PRO A 127 9.00 0.17 -10.01
CA PRO A 127 8.94 -0.37 -11.36
C PRO A 127 10.06 -1.38 -11.59
N ASP A 128 9.81 -2.33 -12.47
CA ASP A 128 10.81 -3.30 -12.90
C ASP A 128 12.06 -2.61 -13.48
N VAL A 129 13.24 -2.95 -12.98
CA VAL A 129 14.51 -2.29 -13.32
C VAL A 129 14.85 -2.40 -14.82
N GLY A 130 14.43 -3.49 -15.47
CA GLY A 130 14.74 -3.73 -16.88
C GLY A 130 13.77 -3.06 -17.84
N THR A 131 12.47 -3.10 -17.53
CA THR A 131 11.40 -2.65 -18.44
C THR A 131 10.86 -1.27 -18.10
N GLY A 132 11.01 -0.80 -16.85
CA GLY A 132 10.32 0.38 -16.33
C GLY A 132 8.81 0.18 -16.15
N ALA A 133 8.33 -1.06 -16.30
CA ALA A 133 6.93 -1.41 -16.12
C ALA A 133 6.56 -1.43 -14.63
N TRP A 134 5.38 -0.92 -14.28
CA TRP A 134 4.85 -1.02 -12.94
C TRP A 134 3.44 -1.68 -12.94
N PRO A 135 3.14 -2.60 -12.01
CA PRO A 135 4.06 -3.16 -11.02
C PRO A 135 5.07 -4.12 -11.67
N SER A 136 6.11 -4.52 -10.92
CA SER A 136 7.08 -5.51 -11.39
C SER A 136 6.42 -6.86 -11.68
N SER A 137 7.08 -7.71 -12.46
CA SER A 137 6.56 -9.04 -12.82
C SER A 137 6.31 -9.93 -11.58
N ALA A 138 7.16 -9.83 -10.55
CA ALA A 138 6.99 -10.52 -9.28
C ALA A 138 5.67 -10.13 -8.59
N VAL A 139 5.39 -8.83 -8.48
CA VAL A 139 4.15 -8.33 -7.88
C VAL A 139 2.93 -8.70 -8.73
N ALA A 140 3.03 -8.61 -10.06
CA ALA A 140 1.97 -9.03 -10.96
C ALA A 140 1.62 -10.53 -10.79
N THR A 141 2.63 -11.40 -10.68
CA THR A 141 2.46 -12.83 -10.41
C THR A 141 1.74 -13.08 -9.08
N VAL A 142 2.14 -12.38 -8.01
CA VAL A 142 1.47 -12.47 -6.70
C VAL A 142 0.00 -12.08 -6.81
N LEU A 143 -0.32 -10.99 -7.51
CA LEU A 143 -1.70 -10.52 -7.70
C LEU A 143 -2.56 -11.52 -8.47
N GLU A 144 -2.03 -12.12 -9.54
CA GLU A 144 -2.71 -13.20 -10.26
C GLU A 144 -2.95 -14.41 -9.34
N HIS A 145 -1.94 -14.79 -8.57
CA HIS A 145 -2.01 -15.95 -7.69
C HIS A 145 -3.05 -15.78 -6.58
N ILE A 146 -3.06 -14.63 -5.89
CA ILE A 146 -4.02 -14.40 -4.81
C ILE A 146 -5.44 -14.08 -5.32
N SER A 147 -5.55 -13.59 -6.57
CA SER A 147 -6.82 -13.27 -7.26
C SER A 147 -7.82 -12.51 -6.38
N SER A 148 -7.34 -11.48 -5.66
CA SER A 148 -8.14 -10.72 -4.69
C SER A 148 -8.53 -9.34 -5.20
N ASP A 149 -9.83 -9.12 -5.40
CA ASP A 149 -10.38 -7.80 -5.78
C ASP A 149 -10.09 -6.74 -4.70
N ARG A 150 -9.99 -7.14 -3.43
CA ARG A 150 -9.67 -6.22 -2.33
C ARG A 150 -8.21 -5.77 -2.38
N ALA A 151 -7.29 -6.66 -2.73
CA ALA A 151 -5.90 -6.29 -2.93
C ALA A 151 -5.74 -5.32 -4.11
N GLU A 152 -6.40 -5.60 -5.24
CA GLU A 152 -6.41 -4.67 -6.37
C GLU A 152 -7.01 -3.32 -5.98
N ARG A 153 -8.09 -3.31 -5.19
CA ARG A 153 -8.69 -2.08 -4.68
C ARG A 153 -7.75 -1.31 -3.76
N GLY A 154 -7.02 -2.00 -2.89
CA GLY A 154 -6.00 -1.42 -2.02
C GLY A 154 -4.89 -0.74 -2.83
N ILE A 155 -4.44 -1.39 -3.90
CA ILE A 155 -3.49 -0.80 -4.86
C ILE A 155 -4.07 0.47 -5.47
N GLU A 156 -5.27 0.39 -6.05
CA GLU A 156 -5.90 1.54 -6.68
C GLU A 156 -5.95 2.73 -5.71
N ILE A 157 -6.47 2.52 -4.50
CA ILE A 157 -6.59 3.55 -3.46
C ILE A 157 -5.23 4.16 -3.14
N GLU A 158 -4.21 3.34 -2.87
CA GLU A 158 -2.91 3.85 -2.45
C GLU A 158 -2.22 4.61 -3.57
N ARG A 159 -2.32 4.16 -4.82
CA ARG A 159 -1.77 4.87 -5.99
C ARG A 159 -2.40 6.26 -6.18
N PHE A 160 -3.69 6.43 -5.89
CA PHE A 160 -4.31 7.76 -5.84
C PHE A 160 -3.79 8.58 -4.65
N ASN A 161 -3.65 7.98 -3.47
CA ASN A 161 -3.17 8.67 -2.27
C ASN A 161 -1.72 9.16 -2.41
N MET A 162 -0.85 8.36 -3.04
CA MET A 162 0.56 8.69 -3.30
C MET A 162 0.73 9.97 -4.14
N ARG A 163 -0.30 10.37 -4.90
CA ARG A 163 -0.25 11.63 -5.66
C ARG A 163 -0.04 12.85 -4.76
N GLY A 164 -0.53 12.76 -3.51
CA GLY A 164 -0.40 13.79 -2.49
C GLY A 164 -1.07 15.12 -2.86
N VAL A 165 -0.78 16.15 -2.06
CA VAL A 165 -1.15 17.54 -2.37
C VAL A 165 -0.25 18.00 -3.52
N TYR A 166 -0.86 18.35 -4.65
CA TYR A 166 -0.15 18.93 -5.78
C TYR A 166 -0.62 20.36 -6.04
N SER A 167 0.31 21.23 -6.43
CA SER A 167 0.00 22.59 -6.87
C SER A 167 -0.11 22.64 -8.39
N LYS A 168 -1.20 23.21 -8.90
CA LYS A 168 -1.37 23.58 -10.31
C LYS A 168 -1.58 25.09 -10.43
N GLY A 169 -1.31 25.66 -11.60
CA GLY A 169 -1.79 26.99 -11.93
C GLY A 169 -3.32 27.02 -11.90
N ALA A 170 -3.90 28.14 -11.46
CA ALA A 170 -5.35 28.25 -11.23
C ALA A 170 -6.23 28.05 -12.48
N LEU A 171 -5.62 28.05 -13.67
CA LEU A 171 -6.26 27.87 -14.97
C LEU A 171 -5.79 26.61 -15.71
N ASP A 172 -4.93 25.80 -15.08
CA ASP A 172 -4.44 24.56 -15.66
C ASP A 172 -5.56 23.51 -15.57
N GLY A 173 -5.85 22.86 -16.70
CA GLY A 173 -6.83 21.77 -16.78
C GLY A 173 -6.24 20.41 -16.39
N GLY A 174 -6.83 19.36 -16.91
CA GLY A 174 -6.50 17.95 -16.62
C GLY A 174 -5.29 17.38 -17.35
N ALA A 175 -4.29 18.19 -17.72
CA ALA A 175 -3.13 17.71 -18.49
C ALA A 175 -2.31 16.67 -17.72
N GLN A 176 -2.02 16.92 -16.44
CA GLN A 176 -1.25 16.00 -15.59
C GLN A 176 -1.97 14.68 -15.35
N GLU A 177 -3.30 14.71 -15.19
CA GLU A 177 -4.11 13.51 -15.05
C GLU A 177 -4.10 12.66 -16.33
N ARG A 178 -4.07 13.28 -17.50
CA ARG A 178 -3.92 12.55 -18.77
C ARG A 178 -2.56 11.87 -18.87
N GLU A 179 -1.48 12.54 -18.47
CA GLU A 179 -0.14 11.92 -18.43
C GLU A 179 -0.11 10.70 -17.48
N LEU A 180 -0.78 10.79 -16.35
CA LEU A 180 -0.93 9.65 -15.44
C LEU A 180 -1.74 8.52 -16.09
N ALA A 181 -2.89 8.85 -16.70
CA ALA A 181 -3.72 7.88 -17.39
C ALA A 181 -2.95 7.13 -18.49
N ASP A 182 -2.25 7.86 -19.35
CA ASP A 182 -1.47 7.30 -20.44
C ASP A 182 -0.37 6.37 -19.91
N ARG A 183 0.32 6.76 -18.82
CA ARG A 183 1.32 5.89 -18.17
C ARG A 183 0.72 4.58 -17.65
N TYR A 184 -0.43 4.63 -16.98
CA TYR A 184 -1.09 3.39 -16.53
C TYR A 184 -1.56 2.54 -17.70
N ARG A 185 -2.01 3.15 -18.80
CA ARG A 185 -2.39 2.45 -20.03
C ARG A 185 -1.19 1.75 -20.68
N GLU A 186 -0.03 2.41 -20.72
CA GLU A 186 1.21 1.83 -21.21
C GLU A 186 1.64 0.63 -20.37
N TRP A 187 1.63 0.75 -19.04
CA TRP A 187 1.93 -0.38 -18.15
C TRP A 187 0.94 -1.54 -18.31
N ALA A 188 -0.35 -1.25 -18.51
CA ALA A 188 -1.37 -2.27 -18.76
C ALA A 188 -1.09 -3.10 -20.02
N GLN A 189 -0.45 -2.51 -21.04
CA GLN A 189 -0.07 -3.19 -22.28
C GLN A 189 1.24 -3.98 -22.16
N GLN A 190 2.10 -3.64 -21.19
CA GLN A 190 3.40 -4.29 -21.00
C GLN A 190 3.31 -5.59 -20.18
N THR A 191 2.27 -5.74 -19.35
CA THR A 191 2.08 -6.93 -18.53
C THR A 191 1.23 -7.99 -19.23
N SER A 192 1.63 -9.26 -19.13
CA SER A 192 0.83 -10.42 -19.56
C SER A 192 -0.16 -10.91 -18.50
N ALA A 193 -0.07 -10.38 -17.27
CA ALA A 193 -0.96 -10.71 -16.16
C ALA A 193 -2.32 -10.03 -16.36
N ALA A 194 -3.35 -10.82 -16.69
CA ALA A 194 -4.64 -10.29 -17.16
C ALA A 194 -5.38 -9.45 -16.10
N ARG A 195 -5.39 -9.88 -14.84
CA ARG A 195 -5.98 -9.11 -13.73
C ARG A 195 -5.19 -7.85 -13.47
N THR A 196 -3.85 -7.94 -13.48
CA THR A 196 -2.99 -6.77 -13.31
C THR A 196 -3.22 -5.75 -14.43
N SER A 197 -3.27 -6.20 -15.69
CA SER A 197 -3.60 -5.35 -16.85
C SER A 197 -4.96 -4.68 -16.70
N ALA A 198 -6.00 -5.43 -16.30
CA ALA A 198 -7.33 -4.89 -16.06
C ALA A 198 -7.35 -3.85 -14.92
N MET A 199 -6.67 -4.12 -13.81
CA MET A 199 -6.53 -3.18 -12.70
C MET A 199 -5.85 -1.88 -13.14
N LEU A 200 -4.72 -1.96 -13.86
CA LEU A 200 -4.03 -0.79 -14.41
C LEU A 200 -4.94 0.01 -15.34
N GLY A 201 -5.73 -0.68 -16.18
CA GLY A 201 -6.76 -0.06 -17.02
C GLY A 201 -7.81 0.71 -16.21
N ARG A 202 -8.29 0.16 -15.09
CA ARG A 202 -9.23 0.88 -14.19
C ARG A 202 -8.60 2.12 -13.56
N ILE A 203 -7.30 2.07 -13.22
CA ILE A 203 -6.57 3.24 -12.71
C ILE A 203 -6.47 4.31 -13.81
N SER A 204 -6.13 3.92 -15.05
CA SER A 204 -6.09 4.82 -16.21
C SER A 204 -7.43 5.55 -16.39
N THR A 205 -8.54 4.81 -16.45
CA THR A 205 -9.88 5.39 -16.66
C THR A 205 -10.25 6.42 -15.58
N LYS A 206 -9.94 6.13 -14.31
CA LYS A 206 -10.19 7.07 -13.21
C LYS A 206 -9.37 8.36 -13.35
N TRP A 207 -8.13 8.27 -13.82
CA TRP A 207 -7.33 9.46 -14.11
C TRP A 207 -7.91 10.26 -15.28
N GLU A 208 -8.43 9.61 -16.33
CA GLU A 208 -9.13 10.32 -17.43
C GLU A 208 -10.42 11.01 -16.98
N GLU A 209 -11.17 10.37 -16.08
CA GLU A 209 -12.34 11.00 -15.44
C GLU A 209 -11.93 12.23 -14.62
N ARG A 210 -10.86 12.12 -13.84
CA ARG A 210 -10.32 13.26 -13.08
C ARG A 210 -9.85 14.37 -14.01
N ALA A 211 -9.18 14.05 -15.11
CA ALA A 211 -8.74 15.04 -16.11
C ALA A 211 -9.92 15.88 -16.64
N ARG A 212 -11.03 15.22 -17.00
CA ARG A 212 -12.23 15.89 -17.50
C ARG A 212 -12.87 16.81 -16.45
N GLN A 213 -12.87 16.39 -15.18
CA GLN A 213 -13.36 17.22 -14.08
C GLN A 213 -12.49 18.48 -13.93
N GLU A 214 -11.17 18.34 -13.94
CA GLU A 214 -10.24 19.47 -13.82
C GLU A 214 -10.37 20.45 -14.99
N ASP A 215 -10.55 19.98 -16.23
CA ASP A 215 -10.82 20.87 -17.37
C ASP A 215 -12.11 21.68 -17.17
N THR A 216 -13.17 21.01 -16.72
CA THR A 216 -14.47 21.66 -16.46
C THR A 216 -14.32 22.73 -15.39
N GLU A 217 -13.60 22.43 -14.31
CA GLU A 217 -13.35 23.39 -13.24
C GLU A 217 -12.48 24.57 -13.70
N ALA A 218 -11.46 24.32 -14.52
CA ALA A 218 -10.60 25.37 -15.08
C ALA A 218 -11.40 26.32 -15.97
N GLU A 219 -12.27 25.81 -16.85
CA GLU A 219 -13.15 26.65 -17.68
C GLU A 219 -14.14 27.46 -16.82
N MET A 220 -14.74 26.85 -15.80
CA MET A 220 -15.62 27.56 -14.86
C MET A 220 -14.89 28.67 -14.09
N ARG A 221 -13.58 28.50 -13.78
CA ARG A 221 -12.76 29.55 -13.16
C ARG A 221 -12.43 30.69 -14.14
N LYS A 222 -12.21 30.38 -15.43
CA LYS A 222 -12.00 31.40 -16.48
C LYS A 222 -13.24 32.27 -16.67
N LEU A 223 -14.43 31.67 -16.67
CA LEU A 223 -15.70 32.39 -16.86
C LEU A 223 -16.10 33.30 -15.69
N LYS A 224 -15.51 33.10 -14.50
CA LYS A 224 -15.77 33.90 -13.29
C LYS A 224 -14.81 35.07 -13.09
N ARG A 225 -13.86 35.28 -14.01
CA ARG A 225 -12.94 36.43 -14.04
C ARG A 225 -13.40 37.45 -15.08
#